data_AF-A0A933C627-F1
#
_entry.id   AF-A0A933C627-F1
#
_cell.length_a   1.000
_cell.length_b   1.000
_cell.length_c   1.000
_cell.angle_alpha   90.00
_cell.angle_beta   90.00
_cell.angle_gamma   90.00
#
_symmetry.space_group_name_H-M   'P 1'
#
loop_
_entity.id
_entity.type
_entity.pdbx_description
1 polymer ?
#
loop_
_entity_poly.entity_id
_entity_poly.type
_entity_poly.pdbx_seq_one_letter_code
_entity_poly.pdbx_strand_id
1 'polypeptide(L)'
;MLKTLIHSVIGSPSERKMRRLRPILERINALSDEYRALSDDALRAKTAEFKERVARGLAEVPEGTPPEERAKRENLVLEAILPEAFAAVREASARAIGLRHYDVQLLGGMVLNSGAIAEMKTGEGKTLVATAPVYLNALMGRGVHVVTVNDYLAKRDSEWMGPVYRFMGLSVGFVQHDLPNEERQKAYGCDVTYVTNNEVGFDYLRDNMVVRREDRVLRPLFFAIIDEV
;
A
#
# COMPACT_ATOMS: atom_id res chain seq x y z
N MET A 1 -3.60 -24.61 34.03
CA MET A 1 -3.69 -25.84 33.20
C MET A 1 -4.78 -25.74 32.13
N LEU A 2 -6.03 -25.38 32.45
CA LEU A 2 -7.10 -25.25 31.45
C LEU A 2 -6.85 -24.13 30.39
N LYS A 3 -6.36 -22.95 30.80
CA LYS A 3 -5.95 -21.88 29.87
C LYS A 3 -4.84 -22.32 28.90
N THR A 4 -3.85 -23.08 29.38
CA THR A 4 -2.72 -23.58 28.58
C THR A 4 -3.15 -24.62 27.55
N LEU A 5 -4.13 -25.47 27.90
CA LEU A 5 -4.70 -26.49 27.01
C LEU A 5 -5.63 -25.88 25.94
N ILE A 6 -6.38 -24.82 26.29
CA ILE A 6 -7.20 -24.08 25.33
C ILE A 6 -6.31 -23.28 24.36
N HIS A 7 -5.20 -22.72 24.85
CA HIS A 7 -4.25 -21.97 24.01
C HIS A 7 -3.45 -22.87 23.06
N SER A 8 -3.16 -24.12 23.44
CA SER A 8 -2.46 -25.08 22.57
C SER A 8 -3.33 -25.62 21.42
N VAL A 9 -4.65 -25.67 21.62
CA VAL A 9 -5.60 -26.15 20.59
C VAL A 9 -6.08 -25.03 19.66
N ILE A 10 -6.31 -23.82 20.21
CA ILE A 10 -6.86 -22.68 19.46
C ILE A 10 -5.77 -21.79 18.83
N GLY A 11 -4.55 -21.82 19.38
CA GLY A 11 -3.43 -21.00 18.95
C GLY A 11 -3.52 -19.53 19.38
N SER A 12 -2.41 -18.81 19.28
CA SER A 12 -2.36 -17.37 19.57
C SER A 12 -3.17 -16.54 18.55
N PRO A 13 -3.59 -15.31 18.88
CA PRO A 13 -4.20 -14.40 17.90
C PRO A 13 -3.36 -14.24 16.63
N SER A 14 -2.03 -14.14 16.77
CA SER A 14 -1.08 -14.04 15.66
C SER A 14 -1.05 -15.33 14.82
N GLU A 15 -1.00 -16.50 15.46
CA GLU A 15 -1.07 -17.79 14.75
C GLU A 15 -2.37 -17.95 13.97
N ARG A 16 -3.51 -17.55 14.54
CA ARG A 16 -4.79 -17.57 13.83
C ARG A 16 -4.81 -16.62 12.64
N LYS A 17 -4.22 -15.43 12.78
CA LYS A 17 -4.07 -14.50 11.65
C LYS A 17 -3.20 -15.10 10.55
N MET A 18 -2.04 -15.68 10.89
CA MET A 18 -1.17 -16.35 9.93
C MET A 18 -1.85 -17.54 9.22
N ARG A 19 -2.65 -18.33 9.95
CA ARG A 19 -3.46 -19.41 9.35
C ARG A 19 -4.46 -18.89 8.31
N ARG A 20 -5.04 -17.70 8.52
CA ARG A 20 -5.96 -17.07 7.55
C ARG A 20 -5.23 -16.50 6.32
N LEU A 21 -4.00 -16.03 6.48
CA LEU A 21 -3.22 -15.46 5.37
C LEU A 21 -2.55 -16.54 4.50
N ARG A 22 -2.26 -17.73 5.03
CA ARG A 22 -1.61 -18.82 4.27
C ARG A 22 -2.34 -19.20 2.98
N PRO A 23 -3.67 -19.43 2.96
CA PRO A 23 -4.38 -19.70 1.71
C PRO A 23 -4.27 -18.57 0.68
N ILE A 24 -4.18 -17.32 1.13
CA ILE A 24 -4.03 -16.15 0.25
C ILE A 24 -2.61 -16.13 -0.32
N LEU A 25 -1.59 -16.39 0.51
CA LEU A 25 -0.20 -16.55 0.07
C LEU A 25 -0.07 -17.67 -0.98
N GLU A 26 -0.72 -18.81 -0.77
CA GLU A 26 -0.73 -19.93 -1.71
C GLU A 26 -1.34 -19.51 -3.06
N ARG A 27 -2.42 -18.72 -3.05
CA ARG A 27 -3.00 -18.14 -4.28
C ARG A 27 -2.03 -17.18 -4.97
N ILE A 28 -1.34 -16.30 -4.23
CA ILE A 28 -0.30 -15.42 -4.81
C ILE A 28 0.81 -16.25 -5.45
N ASN A 29 1.27 -17.31 -4.78
CA ASN A 29 2.33 -18.18 -5.28
C ASN A 29 1.90 -18.99 -6.51
N ALA A 30 0.65 -19.44 -6.57
CA ALA A 30 0.10 -20.15 -7.73
C ALA A 30 0.08 -19.29 -9.00
N LEU A 31 -0.03 -17.96 -8.87
CA LEU A 31 0.02 -17.02 -9.99
C LEU A 31 1.45 -16.74 -10.48
N SER A 32 2.48 -17.26 -9.82
CA SER A 32 3.88 -16.90 -10.09
C SER A 32 4.32 -17.13 -11.53
N ASP A 33 3.98 -18.29 -12.11
CA ASP A 33 4.44 -18.66 -13.45
C ASP A 33 3.66 -17.91 -14.53
N GLU A 34 2.36 -17.69 -14.33
CA GLU A 34 1.52 -16.86 -15.19
C GLU A 34 2.09 -15.44 -15.29
N TYR A 35 2.36 -14.79 -14.15
CA TYR A 35 2.86 -13.41 -14.12
C TYR A 35 4.29 -13.30 -14.64
N ARG A 36 5.14 -14.31 -14.39
CA ARG A 36 6.49 -14.37 -14.97
C ARG A 36 6.46 -14.46 -16.50
N ALA A 37 5.46 -15.14 -17.07
CA ALA A 37 5.29 -15.28 -18.51
C ALA A 37 4.77 -14.02 -19.22
N LEU A 38 4.21 -13.04 -18.48
CA LEU A 38 3.74 -11.78 -19.06
C LEU A 38 4.91 -10.95 -19.60
N SER A 39 4.69 -10.25 -20.71
CA SER A 39 5.57 -9.16 -21.14
C SER A 39 5.46 -7.97 -20.18
N ASP A 40 6.42 -7.06 -20.23
CA ASP A 40 6.40 -5.85 -19.37
C ASP A 40 5.14 -5.01 -19.62
N ASP A 41 4.71 -4.90 -20.89
CA ASP A 41 3.50 -4.16 -21.25
C ASP A 41 2.24 -4.87 -20.76
N ALA A 42 2.18 -6.21 -20.84
CA ALA A 42 1.05 -6.97 -20.32
C ALA A 42 0.97 -6.89 -18.79
N LEU A 43 2.11 -6.92 -18.09
CA LEU A 43 2.19 -6.75 -16.65
C LEU A 43 1.78 -5.33 -16.23
N ARG A 44 2.24 -4.29 -16.94
CA ARG A 44 1.81 -2.90 -16.71
C ARG A 44 0.31 -2.71 -16.98
N ALA A 45 -0.24 -3.36 -18.00
CA ALA A 45 -1.66 -3.29 -18.34
C ALA A 45 -2.57 -3.84 -17.23
N LYS A 46 -2.07 -4.72 -16.35
CA LYS A 46 -2.81 -5.19 -15.17
C LYS A 46 -3.28 -4.05 -14.27
N THR A 47 -2.55 -2.94 -14.20
CA THR A 47 -2.98 -1.77 -13.41
C THR A 47 -4.31 -1.21 -13.90
N ALA A 48 -4.50 -1.09 -15.23
CA ALA A 48 -5.75 -0.60 -15.80
C ALA A 48 -6.91 -1.59 -15.54
N GLU A 49 -6.64 -2.90 -15.72
CA GLU A 49 -7.59 -3.97 -15.42
C GLU A 49 -8.04 -3.92 -13.94
N PHE A 50 -7.09 -3.77 -13.01
CA PHE A 50 -7.40 -3.71 -11.59
C PHE A 50 -8.14 -2.42 -11.21
N LYS A 51 -7.75 -1.26 -11.76
CA LYS A 51 -8.48 0.00 -11.53
C LYS A 51 -9.93 -0.10 -12.01
N GLU A 52 -10.19 -0.76 -13.14
CA GLU A 52 -11.56 -1.01 -13.61
C GLU A 52 -12.35 -1.93 -12.65
N ARG A 53 -11.75 -3.04 -12.21
CA ARG A 53 -12.37 -3.96 -11.25
C ARG A 53 -12.69 -3.27 -9.92
N VAL A 54 -11.76 -2.46 -9.42
CA VAL A 54 -11.97 -1.64 -8.21
C VAL A 54 -13.11 -0.66 -8.42
N ALA A 55 -13.10 0.12 -9.52
CA ALA A 55 -14.16 1.07 -9.80
C ALA A 55 -15.54 0.41 -9.87
N ARG A 56 -15.64 -0.78 -10.49
CA ARG A 56 -16.87 -1.57 -10.54
C ARG A 56 -17.34 -1.99 -9.15
N GLY A 57 -16.44 -2.55 -8.33
CA GLY A 57 -16.77 -2.94 -6.96
C GLY A 57 -17.17 -1.76 -6.08
N LEU A 58 -16.56 -0.59 -6.28
CA LEU A 58 -16.93 0.64 -5.56
C LEU A 58 -18.30 1.18 -5.97
N ALA A 59 -18.69 1.01 -7.24
CA ALA A 59 -20.01 1.40 -7.71
C ALA A 59 -21.16 0.59 -7.08
N GLU A 60 -20.85 -0.60 -6.55
CA GLU A 60 -21.81 -1.44 -5.82
C GLU A 60 -22.02 -0.98 -4.36
N VAL A 61 -21.22 -0.03 -3.85
CA VAL A 61 -21.36 0.51 -2.49
C VAL A 61 -22.47 1.58 -2.47
N PRO A 62 -23.61 1.35 -1.79
CA PRO A 62 -24.73 2.28 -1.83
C PRO A 62 -24.37 3.69 -1.37
N GLU A 63 -24.93 4.69 -2.04
CA GLU A 63 -24.88 6.07 -1.56
C GLU A 63 -25.50 6.19 -0.15
N GLY A 64 -24.93 7.03 0.71
CA GLY A 64 -25.37 7.16 2.10
C GLY A 64 -24.92 6.02 3.05
N THR A 65 -24.17 5.02 2.58
CA THR A 65 -23.57 4.00 3.45
C THR A 65 -22.71 4.65 4.55
N PRO A 66 -22.92 4.33 5.85
CA PRO A 66 -22.13 4.90 6.94
C PRO A 66 -20.62 4.71 6.76
N PRO A 67 -19.77 5.66 7.20
CA PRO A 67 -18.32 5.61 6.92
C PRO A 67 -17.64 4.30 7.28
N GLU A 68 -17.96 3.71 8.45
CA GLU A 68 -17.36 2.44 8.88
C GLU A 68 -17.78 1.26 8.01
N GLU A 69 -19.04 1.21 7.59
CA GLU A 69 -19.54 0.16 6.71
C GLU A 69 -18.97 0.33 5.30
N ARG A 70 -18.87 1.57 4.82
CA ARG A 70 -18.21 1.90 3.56
C ARG A 70 -16.77 1.40 3.57
N ALA A 71 -15.98 1.72 4.58
CA ALA A 71 -14.60 1.26 4.69
C ALA A 71 -14.48 -0.27 4.66
N LYS A 72 -15.38 -1.00 5.35
CA LYS A 72 -15.43 -2.47 5.29
C LYS A 72 -15.71 -2.98 3.87
N ARG A 73 -16.68 -2.39 3.16
CA ARG A 73 -17.03 -2.79 1.79
C ARG A 73 -15.90 -2.47 0.81
N GLU A 74 -15.27 -1.30 0.92
CA GLU A 74 -14.13 -0.93 0.11
C GLU A 74 -12.93 -1.87 0.33
N ASN A 75 -12.69 -2.28 1.58
CA ASN A 75 -11.68 -3.29 1.89
C ASN A 75 -12.00 -4.65 1.25
N LEU A 76 -13.26 -5.09 1.20
CA LEU A 76 -13.64 -6.33 0.52
C LEU A 76 -13.34 -6.28 -0.99
N VAL A 77 -13.53 -5.11 -1.62
CA VAL A 77 -13.17 -4.89 -3.03
C VAL A 77 -11.65 -5.08 -3.23
N LEU A 78 -10.84 -4.50 -2.35
CA LEU A 78 -9.38 -4.66 -2.41
C LEU A 78 -8.94 -6.10 -2.09
N GLU A 79 -9.54 -6.76 -1.11
CA GLU A 79 -9.25 -8.15 -0.75
C GLU A 79 -9.56 -9.12 -1.91
N ALA A 80 -10.58 -8.82 -2.73
CA ALA A 80 -10.93 -9.64 -3.87
C ALA A 80 -9.87 -9.63 -4.99
N ILE A 81 -9.08 -8.55 -5.10
CA ILE A 81 -8.01 -8.41 -6.10
C ILE A 81 -6.60 -8.58 -5.53
N LEU A 82 -6.49 -8.68 -4.19
CA LEU A 82 -5.22 -8.70 -3.48
C LEU A 82 -4.25 -9.76 -4.00
N PRO A 83 -4.65 -11.03 -4.23
CA PRO A 83 -3.71 -12.04 -4.71
C PRO A 83 -3.07 -11.68 -6.05
N GLU A 84 -3.87 -11.24 -7.01
CA GLU A 84 -3.41 -10.81 -8.33
C GLU A 84 -2.53 -9.55 -8.24
N ALA A 85 -2.93 -8.55 -7.45
CA ALA A 85 -2.15 -7.33 -7.28
C ALA A 85 -0.78 -7.60 -6.63
N PHE A 86 -0.74 -8.48 -5.62
CA PHE A 86 0.52 -8.86 -4.94
C PHE A 86 1.43 -9.68 -5.87
N ALA A 87 0.87 -10.59 -6.67
CA ALA A 87 1.63 -11.31 -7.69
C ALA A 87 2.23 -10.35 -8.74
N ALA A 88 1.45 -9.36 -9.18
CA ALA A 88 1.90 -8.33 -10.11
C ALA A 88 3.07 -7.52 -9.56
N VAL A 89 2.96 -7.02 -8.33
CA VAL A 89 4.01 -6.22 -7.68
C VAL A 89 5.26 -7.05 -7.44
N ARG A 90 5.12 -8.32 -7.03
CA ARG A 90 6.27 -9.22 -6.83
C ARG A 90 7.07 -9.38 -8.11
N GLU A 91 6.39 -9.54 -9.25
CA GLU A 91 7.04 -9.65 -10.54
C GLU A 91 7.62 -8.31 -11.00
N ALA A 92 6.88 -7.21 -10.84
CA ALA A 92 7.35 -5.87 -11.17
C ALA A 92 8.60 -5.48 -10.39
N SER A 93 8.67 -5.81 -9.10
CA SER A 93 9.84 -5.57 -8.27
C SER A 93 11.05 -6.37 -8.74
N ALA A 94 10.86 -7.64 -9.09
CA ALA A 94 11.93 -8.48 -9.62
C ALA A 94 12.50 -7.90 -10.93
N ARG A 95 11.65 -7.35 -11.80
CA ARG A 95 12.06 -6.76 -13.09
C ARG A 95 12.67 -5.36 -12.94
N ALA A 96 12.04 -4.50 -12.13
CA ALA A 96 12.41 -3.09 -12.03
C ALA A 96 13.65 -2.86 -11.17
N ILE A 97 13.81 -3.63 -10.09
CA ILE A 97 14.88 -3.42 -9.10
C ILE A 97 15.66 -4.69 -8.74
N GLY A 98 15.39 -5.82 -9.40
CA GLY A 98 16.12 -7.07 -9.16
C GLY A 98 15.77 -7.78 -7.84
N LEU A 99 14.79 -7.29 -7.09
CA LEU A 99 14.40 -7.84 -5.79
C LEU A 99 13.04 -8.51 -5.90
N ARG A 100 13.00 -9.82 -5.65
CA ARG A 100 11.75 -10.59 -5.62
C ARG A 100 11.29 -10.78 -4.18
N HIS A 101 10.02 -10.50 -3.90
CA HIS A 101 9.46 -10.73 -2.57
C HIS A 101 9.55 -12.20 -2.15
N TYR A 102 9.98 -12.41 -0.91
CA TYR A 102 9.81 -13.67 -0.18
C TYR A 102 8.40 -13.82 0.37
N ASP A 103 8.01 -15.05 0.70
CA ASP A 103 6.69 -15.35 1.26
C ASP A 103 6.40 -14.59 2.56
N VAL A 104 7.40 -14.48 3.44
CA VAL A 104 7.30 -13.70 4.69
C VAL A 104 7.06 -12.22 4.42
N GLN A 105 7.58 -11.68 3.31
CA GLN A 105 7.38 -10.29 2.92
C GLN A 105 5.97 -10.07 2.38
N LEU A 106 5.43 -11.01 1.59
CA LEU A 106 4.03 -10.96 1.15
C LEU A 106 3.07 -11.06 2.34
N LEU A 107 3.37 -11.94 3.32
CA LEU A 107 2.61 -12.02 4.58
C LEU A 107 2.66 -10.69 5.35
N GLY A 108 3.84 -10.08 5.48
CA GLY A 108 4.00 -8.75 6.08
C GLY A 108 3.16 -7.70 5.36
N GLY A 109 3.17 -7.69 4.03
CA GLY A 109 2.36 -6.78 3.21
C GLY A 109 0.85 -6.96 3.43
N MET A 110 0.38 -8.20 3.55
CA MET A 110 -1.03 -8.48 3.90
C MET A 110 -1.40 -8.02 5.31
N VAL A 111 -0.48 -8.10 6.26
CA VAL A 111 -0.68 -7.58 7.62
C VAL A 111 -0.79 -6.05 7.61
N LEU A 112 0.09 -5.36 6.87
CA LEU A 112 0.02 -3.90 6.70
C LEU A 112 -1.28 -3.48 6.01
N ASN A 113 -1.70 -4.20 4.96
CA ASN A 113 -2.96 -3.92 4.26
C ASN A 113 -4.18 -4.02 5.20
N SER A 114 -4.14 -4.91 6.19
CA SER A 114 -5.24 -5.05 7.15
C SER A 114 -5.23 -3.97 8.26
N GLY A 115 -4.39 -2.94 8.14
CA GLY A 115 -4.25 -1.88 9.16
C GLY A 115 -3.58 -2.34 10.46
N ALA A 116 -2.75 -3.39 10.42
CA ALA A 116 -2.03 -3.89 11.59
C ALA A 116 -0.51 -3.70 11.44
N ILE A 117 0.21 -3.75 12.56
CA ILE A 117 1.67 -3.66 12.57
C ILE A 117 2.27 -5.00 12.14
N ALA A 118 3.16 -4.96 11.16
CA ALA A 118 3.97 -6.09 10.75
C ALA A 118 5.36 -6.00 11.41
N GLU A 119 5.56 -6.73 12.51
CA GLU A 119 6.87 -6.81 13.15
C GLU A 119 7.80 -7.72 12.34
N MET A 120 8.87 -7.14 11.80
CA MET A 120 9.87 -7.82 11.00
C MET A 120 11.27 -7.41 11.47
N LYS A 121 12.19 -8.37 11.55
CA LYS A 121 13.56 -8.10 11.97
C LYS A 121 14.28 -7.21 10.94
N THR A 122 15.28 -6.46 11.41
CA THR A 122 16.16 -5.69 10.52
C THR A 122 16.81 -6.63 9.49
N GLY A 123 16.78 -6.23 8.22
CA GLY A 123 17.29 -7.05 7.10
C GLY A 123 16.22 -7.87 6.38
N GLU A 124 15.00 -8.00 6.93
CA GLU A 124 13.88 -8.71 6.27
C GLU A 124 13.26 -7.92 5.09
N GLY A 125 13.76 -6.72 4.79
CA GLY A 125 13.34 -5.91 3.65
C GLY A 125 12.01 -5.18 3.85
N LYS A 126 11.78 -4.54 5.01
CA LYS A 126 10.56 -3.74 5.32
C LYS A 126 10.18 -2.75 4.21
N THR A 127 11.17 -2.07 3.63
CA THR A 127 10.96 -1.11 2.52
C THR A 127 10.36 -1.78 1.29
N LEU A 128 10.82 -2.99 0.94
CA LEU A 128 10.28 -3.79 -0.15
C LEU A 128 8.87 -4.30 0.17
N VAL A 129 8.62 -4.72 1.42
CA VAL A 129 7.32 -5.22 1.89
C VAL A 129 6.21 -4.20 1.65
N ALA A 130 6.48 -2.92 1.90
CA ALA A 130 5.50 -1.85 1.72
C ALA A 130 4.98 -1.72 0.28
N THR A 131 5.75 -2.12 -0.73
CA THR A 131 5.36 -1.93 -2.14
C THR A 131 4.05 -2.62 -2.53
N ALA A 132 3.80 -3.82 -2.03
CA ALA A 132 2.59 -4.58 -2.35
C ALA A 132 1.30 -3.95 -1.79
N PRO A 133 1.17 -3.65 -0.48
CA PRO A 133 0.01 -2.95 0.05
C PRO A 133 -0.12 -1.51 -0.44
N VAL A 134 0.99 -0.78 -0.66
CA VAL A 134 0.93 0.58 -1.23
C VAL A 134 0.32 0.54 -2.63
N TYR A 135 0.81 -0.34 -3.51
CA TYR A 135 0.26 -0.49 -4.85
C TYR A 135 -1.23 -0.85 -4.81
N LEU A 136 -1.62 -1.85 -4.01
CA LEU A 136 -3.01 -2.28 -3.89
C LEU A 136 -3.94 -1.13 -3.48
N ASN A 137 -3.57 -0.36 -2.46
CA ASN A 137 -4.38 0.76 -1.98
C ASN A 137 -4.36 1.95 -2.95
N ALA A 138 -3.27 2.16 -3.69
CA ALA A 138 -3.18 3.20 -4.71
C ALA A 138 -4.16 2.98 -5.89
N LEU A 139 -4.61 1.75 -6.14
CA LEU A 139 -5.64 1.45 -7.15
C LEU A 139 -6.98 2.14 -6.89
N MET A 140 -7.24 2.58 -5.65
CA MET A 140 -8.42 3.37 -5.29
C MET A 140 -8.38 4.80 -5.87
N GLY A 141 -7.22 5.28 -6.33
CA GLY A 141 -7.05 6.61 -6.90
C GLY A 141 -7.16 7.76 -5.89
N ARG A 142 -7.11 7.45 -4.58
CA ARG A 142 -7.24 8.42 -3.47
C ARG A 142 -5.90 8.85 -2.88
N GLY A 143 -4.79 8.28 -3.33
CA GLY A 143 -3.44 8.53 -2.84
C GLY A 143 -3.07 7.68 -1.63
N VAL A 144 -1.80 7.29 -1.53
CA VAL A 144 -1.23 6.56 -0.39
C VAL A 144 -0.02 7.31 0.15
N HIS A 145 0.04 7.49 1.47
CA HIS A 145 1.20 8.07 2.14
C HIS A 145 2.15 6.97 2.67
N VAL A 146 3.42 7.03 2.30
CA VAL A 146 4.48 6.24 2.94
C VAL A 146 5.26 7.19 3.85
N VAL A 147 5.05 7.04 5.16
CA VAL A 147 5.61 7.92 6.18
C VAL A 147 6.92 7.35 6.67
N THR A 148 7.99 8.15 6.61
CA THR A 148 9.33 7.80 7.09
C THR A 148 9.78 8.76 8.20
N VAL A 149 10.89 8.44 8.87
CA VAL A 149 11.38 9.24 10.01
C VAL A 149 12.11 10.52 9.61
N ASN A 150 12.60 10.66 8.37
CA ASN A 150 13.27 11.87 7.89
C ASN A 150 13.24 12.03 6.37
N ASP A 151 13.50 13.25 5.89
CA ASP A 151 13.45 13.63 4.48
C ASP A 151 14.44 12.87 3.60
N TYR A 152 15.58 12.44 4.16
CA TYR A 152 16.55 11.63 3.43
C TYR A 152 15.98 10.24 3.11
N LEU A 153 15.36 9.57 4.09
CA LEU A 153 14.73 8.27 3.88
C LEU A 153 13.50 8.37 2.97
N ALA A 154 12.67 9.41 3.15
CA ALA A 154 11.54 9.66 2.25
C ALA A 154 12.00 9.75 0.79
N LYS A 155 13.03 10.56 0.52
CA LYS A 155 13.61 10.71 -0.81
C LYS A 155 14.23 9.41 -1.31
N ARG A 156 15.15 8.80 -0.54
CA ARG A 156 15.83 7.56 -0.89
C ARG A 156 14.85 6.44 -1.24
N ASP A 157 13.83 6.25 -0.42
CA ASP A 157 12.87 5.15 -0.59
C ASP A 157 11.92 5.43 -1.75
N SER A 158 11.56 6.70 -2.01
CA SER A 158 10.82 7.09 -3.21
C SER A 158 11.62 6.85 -4.50
N GLU A 159 12.94 7.05 -4.46
CA GLU A 159 13.83 6.82 -5.60
C GLU A 159 14.13 5.33 -5.79
N TRP A 160 14.20 4.56 -4.70
CA TRP A 160 14.52 3.15 -4.73
C TRP A 160 13.31 2.25 -5.02
N MET A 161 12.17 2.46 -4.35
CA MET A 161 10.94 1.69 -4.58
C MET A 161 10.05 2.30 -5.67
N GLY A 162 10.21 3.60 -5.96
CA GLY A 162 9.47 4.29 -7.02
C GLY A 162 9.48 3.63 -8.40
N PRO A 163 10.62 3.06 -8.86
CA PRO A 163 10.67 2.30 -10.12
C PRO A 163 9.66 1.15 -10.18
N VAL A 164 9.33 0.50 -9.06
CA VAL A 164 8.32 -0.58 -9.02
C VAL A 164 6.93 -0.03 -9.34
N TYR A 165 6.54 1.08 -8.71
CA TYR A 165 5.25 1.72 -8.95
C TYR A 165 5.17 2.33 -10.37
N ARG A 166 6.25 3.00 -10.80
CA ARG A 166 6.33 3.60 -12.14
C ARG A 166 6.33 2.54 -13.25
N PHE A 167 6.98 1.39 -13.03
CA PHE A 167 6.91 0.25 -13.94
C PHE A 167 5.46 -0.21 -14.12
N MET A 168 4.69 -0.23 -13.03
CA MET A 168 3.25 -0.53 -13.03
C MET A 168 2.36 0.66 -13.44
N GLY A 169 2.92 1.78 -13.88
CA GLY A 169 2.16 2.93 -14.38
C GLY A 169 1.53 3.82 -13.30
N LEU A 170 2.00 3.74 -12.05
CA LEU A 170 1.61 4.66 -10.99
C LEU A 170 2.61 5.81 -10.86
N SER A 171 2.10 6.98 -10.48
CA SER A 171 2.90 8.17 -10.17
C SER A 171 3.41 8.15 -8.73
N VAL A 172 4.61 8.68 -8.51
CA VAL A 172 5.28 8.69 -7.21
C VAL A 172 5.85 10.08 -6.95
N GLY A 173 5.44 10.69 -5.85
CA GLY A 173 5.98 11.93 -5.34
C GLY A 173 6.68 11.72 -4.00
N PHE A 174 7.48 12.70 -3.60
CA PHE A 174 7.95 12.80 -2.23
C PHE A 174 7.87 14.25 -1.77
N VAL A 175 7.77 14.44 -0.47
CA VAL A 175 7.68 15.73 0.19
C VAL A 175 8.89 15.95 1.09
N GLN A 176 9.47 17.14 1.01
CA GLN A 176 10.53 17.66 1.88
C GLN A 176 10.17 19.05 2.38
N HIS A 177 10.85 19.48 3.43
CA HIS A 177 10.59 20.74 4.11
C HIS A 177 10.52 21.96 3.18
N ASP A 178 11.49 22.12 2.29
CA ASP A 178 11.70 23.32 1.47
C ASP A 178 10.95 23.29 0.11
N LEU A 179 9.93 22.42 -0.04
CA LEU A 179 9.16 22.36 -1.28
C LEU A 179 8.18 23.55 -1.40
N PRO A 180 8.19 24.28 -2.53
CA PRO A 180 7.16 25.26 -2.83
C PRO A 180 5.76 24.62 -2.87
N ASN A 181 4.73 25.41 -2.56
CA ASN A 181 3.33 24.93 -2.47
C ASN A 181 2.85 24.19 -3.73
N GLU A 182 3.23 24.67 -4.92
CA GLU A 182 2.85 24.04 -6.19
C GLU A 182 3.50 22.65 -6.37
N GLU A 183 4.79 22.52 -6.08
CA GLU A 183 5.48 21.22 -6.14
C GLU A 183 4.94 20.25 -5.08
N ARG A 184 4.54 20.79 -3.94
CA ARG A 184 3.89 20.04 -2.87
C ARG A 184 2.51 19.53 -3.27
N GLN A 185 1.72 20.34 -3.97
CA GLN A 185 0.46 19.91 -4.59
C GLN A 185 0.68 18.81 -5.63
N LYS A 186 1.72 18.93 -6.46
CA LYS A 186 2.10 17.88 -7.44
C LYS A 186 2.47 16.57 -6.72
N ALA A 187 3.26 16.65 -5.66
CA ALA A 187 3.68 15.49 -4.88
C ALA A 187 2.48 14.75 -4.25
N TYR A 188 1.59 15.45 -3.55
CA TYR A 188 0.35 14.85 -3.00
C TYR A 188 -0.68 14.47 -4.08
N GLY A 189 -0.55 15.03 -5.28
CA GLY A 189 -1.33 14.66 -6.45
C GLY A 189 -1.01 13.25 -6.99
N CYS A 190 0.16 12.71 -6.65
CA CYS A 190 0.59 11.38 -7.09
C CYS A 190 -0.23 10.25 -6.44
N ASP A 191 -0.20 9.06 -7.07
CA ASP A 191 -0.81 7.85 -6.54
C ASP A 191 -0.14 7.41 -5.22
N VAL A 192 1.19 7.62 -5.12
CA VAL A 192 2.01 7.32 -3.94
C VAL A 192 2.81 8.56 -3.55
N THR A 193 2.78 8.94 -2.28
CA THR A 193 3.57 10.06 -1.74
C THR A 193 4.43 9.59 -0.57
N TYR A 194 5.75 9.75 -0.68
CA TYR A 194 6.68 9.58 0.44
C TYR A 194 6.80 10.87 1.23
N VAL A 195 6.68 10.81 2.56
CA VAL A 195 6.65 12.02 3.39
C VAL A 195 7.13 11.70 4.80
N THR A 196 7.45 12.71 5.60
CA THR A 196 7.70 12.53 7.03
C THR A 196 6.43 12.80 7.84
N ASN A 197 6.38 12.30 9.06
CA ASN A 197 5.28 12.57 9.99
C ASN A 197 5.11 14.07 10.28
N ASN A 198 6.23 14.79 10.41
CA ASN A 198 6.24 16.23 10.63
C ASN A 198 5.63 16.97 9.45
N GLU A 199 6.08 16.69 8.23
CA GLU A 199 5.58 17.40 7.06
C GLU A 199 4.08 17.16 6.90
N VAL A 200 3.59 15.91 6.84
CA VAL A 200 2.14 15.65 6.69
C VAL A 200 1.30 16.31 7.79
N GLY A 201 1.81 16.38 9.02
CA GLY A 201 1.15 17.08 10.13
C GLY A 201 1.10 18.59 9.92
N PHE A 202 2.22 19.21 9.54
CA PHE A 202 2.27 20.64 9.26
C PHE A 202 1.43 21.03 8.05
N ASP A 203 1.39 20.21 7.01
CA ASP A 203 0.55 20.46 5.84
C ASP A 203 -0.93 20.38 6.17
N TYR A 204 -1.31 19.42 6.99
CA TYR A 204 -2.68 19.34 7.48
C TYR A 204 -3.06 20.62 8.24
N LEU A 205 -2.17 21.13 9.09
CA LEU A 205 -2.41 22.40 9.79
C LEU A 205 -2.45 23.59 8.82
N ARG A 206 -1.50 23.69 7.88
CA ARG A 206 -1.46 24.76 6.85
C ARG A 206 -2.72 24.76 5.99
N ASP A 207 -3.20 23.61 5.55
CA ASP A 207 -4.42 23.44 4.74
C ASP A 207 -5.71 23.88 5.45
N ASN A 208 -5.69 23.90 6.79
CA ASN A 208 -6.80 24.41 7.60
C ASN A 208 -6.68 25.91 7.89
N MET A 209 -5.59 26.56 7.49
CA MET A 209 -5.35 28.00 7.64
C MET A 209 -5.37 28.76 6.30
N VAL A 210 -5.36 28.06 5.15
CA VAL A 210 -5.43 28.73 3.85
C VAL A 210 -6.77 29.45 3.64
N VAL A 211 -6.72 30.57 2.92
CA VAL A 211 -7.91 31.39 2.62
C VAL A 211 -8.77 30.75 1.53
N ARG A 212 -8.14 30.13 0.53
CA ARG A 212 -8.83 29.53 -0.62
C ARG A 212 -8.59 28.04 -0.66
N ARG A 213 -9.60 27.29 -1.12
CA ARG A 213 -9.53 25.81 -1.17
C ARG A 213 -8.45 25.33 -2.13
N GLU A 214 -8.19 26.08 -3.19
CA GLU A 214 -7.22 25.73 -4.24
C GLU A 214 -5.77 25.87 -3.75
N ASP A 215 -5.54 26.56 -2.62
CA ASP A 215 -4.20 26.70 -2.04
C ASP A 215 -3.82 25.47 -1.17
N ARG A 216 -4.78 24.56 -0.89
CA ARG A 216 -4.54 23.33 -0.12
C ARG A 216 -3.61 22.37 -0.88
N VAL A 217 -2.75 21.69 -0.13
CA VAL A 217 -1.79 20.74 -0.70
C VAL A 217 -2.24 19.28 -0.57
N LEU A 218 -2.95 18.94 0.52
CA LEU A 218 -3.39 17.57 0.77
C LEU A 218 -4.67 17.23 0.00
N ARG A 219 -4.76 15.95 -0.34
CA ARG A 219 -6.00 15.30 -0.76
C ARG A 219 -6.71 14.71 0.48
N PRO A 220 -7.98 14.26 0.38
CA PRO A 220 -8.62 13.52 1.45
C PRO A 220 -7.75 12.34 1.90
N LEU A 221 -7.47 12.27 3.21
CA LEU A 221 -6.61 11.24 3.77
C LEU A 221 -7.27 9.86 3.61
N PHE A 222 -6.53 8.90 3.04
CA PHE A 222 -7.06 7.58 2.73
C PHE A 222 -6.30 6.46 3.43
N PHE A 223 -5.04 6.22 3.06
CA PHE A 223 -4.24 5.13 3.59
C PHE A 223 -2.80 5.59 3.82
N ALA A 224 -2.20 5.14 4.93
CA ALA A 224 -0.82 5.42 5.26
C ALA A 224 -0.10 4.17 5.77
N ILE A 225 1.13 3.97 5.32
CA ILE A 225 2.08 3.04 5.93
C ILE A 225 3.12 3.88 6.65
N ILE A 226 3.28 3.65 7.95
CA ILE A 226 4.28 4.31 8.77
C ILE A 226 5.45 3.34 8.93
N ASP A 227 6.62 3.72 8.45
CA ASP A 227 7.85 2.98 8.68
C ASP A 227 8.44 3.35 10.05
N GLU A 228 9.06 2.37 10.71
CA GLU A 228 9.63 2.47 12.07
C GLU A 228 8.63 2.95 13.15
N VAL A 229 7.56 2.15 13.35
CA VAL A 229 6.56 2.28 14.44
C VAL A 229 7.02 1.61 15.73
#